data_AF-A0A4P8HLW7-F1
#
_entry.id   AF-A0A4P8HLW7-F1
#
_cell.length_a   1.000
_cell.length_b   1.000
_cell.length_c   1.000
_cell.angle_alpha   90.00
_cell.angle_beta   90.00
_cell.angle_gamma   90.00
#
_symmetry.space_group_name_H-M   'P 1'
#
loop_
_entity.id
_entity.type
_entity.pdbx_description
1 polymer ?
#
loop_
_entity_poly.entity_id
_entity_poly.type
_entity_poly.pdbx_seq_one_letter_code
_entity_poly.pdbx_strand_id
1 'polypeptide(L)' 'MLTAQHLQVGLVYKNMLGAAEAESYLRSVGIAPHLIYRLLYSEEHRPLQQVPPGQSGDAKEN' A
#
# COMPACT_ATOMS: atom_id res chain seq x y z
N MET A 1 -5.37 -19.69 -4.74
CA MET A 1 -4.19 -19.05 -4.11
C MET A 1 -3.34 -18.19 -5.06
N LEU A 2 -3.57 -18.18 -6.40
CA LEU A 2 -2.72 -17.40 -7.33
C LEU A 2 -2.86 -15.86 -7.20
N THR A 3 -4.04 -15.35 -6.84
CA THR A 3 -4.32 -13.90 -6.84
C THR A 3 -3.38 -13.11 -5.93
N ALA A 4 -3.04 -13.63 -4.75
CA ALA A 4 -2.14 -12.94 -3.81
C ALA A 4 -0.70 -12.83 -4.33
N GLN A 5 -0.19 -13.87 -5.00
CA GLN A 5 1.15 -13.87 -5.59
C GLN A 5 1.25 -12.86 -6.74
N HIS A 6 0.22 -12.79 -7.59
CA HIS A 6 0.17 -11.78 -8.66
C HIS A 6 0.15 -10.35 -8.13
N LEU A 7 -0.56 -10.08 -7.03
CA LEU A 7 -0.54 -8.76 -6.41
C LEU A 7 0.86 -8.39 -5.89
N GLN A 8 1.59 -9.34 -5.30
CA GLN A 8 2.97 -9.11 -4.86
C GLN A 8 3.91 -8.83 -6.03
N VAL A 9 3.81 -9.57 -7.14
CA VAL A 9 4.60 -9.30 -8.35
C VAL A 9 4.24 -7.94 -8.95
N GLY A 10 2.97 -7.55 -8.95
CA GLY A 10 2.53 -6.22 -9.36
C GLY A 10 3.17 -5.10 -8.53
N LEU A 11 3.32 -5.29 -7.21
CA LEU A 11 4.04 -4.34 -6.35
C LEU A 11 5.54 -4.26 -6.68
N VAL A 12 6.18 -5.39 -6.99
CA VAL A 12 7.58 -5.42 -7.43
C VAL A 12 7.75 -4.66 -8.75
N TYR A 13 6.85 -4.89 -9.71
CA TYR A 13 6.84 -4.17 -10.99
C TYR A 13 6.66 -2.66 -10.78
N LYS A 14 5.75 -2.25 -9.89
CA LYS A 14 5.54 -0.84 -9.56
C LYS A 14 6.84 -0.18 -9.06
N ASN A 15 7.56 -0.89 -8.19
CA ASN A 15 8.79 -0.38 -7.59
C ASN A 15 9.99 -0.39 -8.54
N MET A 16 10.03 -1.33 -9.50
CA MET A 16 11.17 -1.48 -10.42
C MET A 16 11.01 -0.72 -11.74
N LEU A 17 9.80 -0.72 -12.30
CA LEU A 17 9.54 -0.26 -13.67
C LEU A 17 8.55 0.91 -13.70
N GLY A 18 7.62 0.94 -12.75
CA GLY A 18 6.61 2.00 -12.65
C GLY A 18 5.18 1.45 -12.62
N ALA A 19 4.24 2.36 -12.39
CA ALA A 19 2.83 2.00 -12.24
C ALA A 19 2.20 1.48 -13.54
N ALA A 20 2.63 1.96 -14.70
CA ALA A 20 2.09 1.54 -15.99
C ALA A 20 2.42 0.07 -16.31
N GLU A 21 3.66 -0.33 -16.06
CA GLU A 21 4.15 -1.69 -16.25
C GLU A 21 3.50 -2.66 -15.25
N ALA A 22 3.32 -2.22 -14.00
CA ALA A 22 2.59 -2.98 -12.99
C ALA A 22 1.13 -3.20 -13.37
N GLU A 23 0.45 -2.15 -13.85
CA GLU A 23 -0.94 -2.23 -14.31
C GLU A 23 -1.07 -3.18 -15.50
N SER A 24 -0.18 -3.08 -16.48
CA SER A 24 -0.15 -3.95 -17.66
C SER A 24 -0.03 -5.43 -17.26
N TYR A 25 0.91 -5.74 -16.35
CA TYR A 25 1.06 -7.09 -15.80
C TYR A 25 -0.22 -7.57 -15.10
N LEU A 26 -0.76 -6.80 -14.15
CA LEU A 26 -1.93 -7.19 -13.37
C LEU A 26 -3.18 -7.40 -14.23
N ARG A 27 -3.36 -6.58 -15.28
CA ARG A 27 -4.44 -6.77 -16.27
C ARG A 27 -4.25 -8.08 -17.05
N SER A 28 -3.02 -8.41 -17.47
CA SER A 28 -2.73 -9.62 -18.26
C SER A 28 -3.02 -10.93 -17.52
N VAL A 29 -2.87 -10.95 -16.19
CA VAL A 29 -3.19 -12.10 -15.34
C VAL A 29 -4.62 -12.09 -14.80
N GLY A 30 -5.47 -11.15 -15.27
CA GLY A 30 -6.89 -11.11 -14.97
C GLY A 30 -7.28 -10.54 -13.61
N ILE A 31 -6.44 -9.71 -12.99
CA ILE A 31 -6.80 -9.02 -11.74
C ILE A 31 -7.88 -7.95 -12.04
N ALA A 32 -8.90 -7.90 -11.20
CA ALA A 32 -10.01 -6.96 -11.36
C ALA A 32 -9.53 -5.49 -11.27
N PRO A 33 -10.00 -4.58 -12.14
CA PRO A 33 -9.52 -3.20 -12.21
C PRO A 33 -9.57 -2.42 -10.89
N HIS A 34 -10.59 -2.64 -10.06
CA HIS A 34 -10.72 -1.98 -8.76
C HIS A 34 -9.64 -2.40 -7.76
N LEU A 35 -9.14 -3.65 -7.85
CA LEU A 35 -8.01 -4.12 -7.03
C LEU A 35 -6.70 -3.52 -7.52
N ILE A 36 -6.51 -3.41 -8.83
CA ILE A 36 -5.35 -2.73 -9.42
C ILE A 36 -5.32 -1.28 -8.96
N TYR A 37 -6.46 -0.58 -9.04
CA TYR A 37 -6.55 0.82 -8.63
C TYR A 37 -6.17 0.99 -7.15
N ARG A 38 -6.72 0.14 -6.29
CA ARG A 38 -6.41 0.16 -4.86
C ARG A 38 -4.94 -0.14 -4.58
N LEU A 39 -4.36 -1.14 -5.26
CA LEU A 39 -2.97 -1.55 -5.06
C LEU A 39 -1.97 -0.48 -5.52
N LEU A 40 -2.21 0.11 -6.69
CA LEU A 40 -1.23 0.99 -7.33
C LEU A 40 -1.38 2.46 -6.91
N TYR A 41 -2.60 2.91 -6.57
CA TYR A 41 -2.89 4.34 -6.38
C TYR A 41 -3.51 4.72 -5.02
N SER A 42 -3.81 3.77 -4.10
CA SER A 42 -4.46 4.15 -2.82
C SER A 42 -3.55 4.72 -1.73
N GLU A 43 -2.26 4.96 -2.00
CA GLU A 43 -1.34 5.52 -0.98
C GLU A 43 -1.58 7.00 -0.68
N GLU A 44 -2.40 7.71 -1.47
CA GLU A 44 -2.78 9.11 -1.18
C GLU A 44 -3.80 9.25 -0.03
N HIS A 45 -4.36 8.15 0.49
CA HIS A 45 -5.40 8.18 1.53
C HIS A 45 -5.05 7.39 2.79
N ARG A 46 -3.78 7.40 3.23
CA ARG A 46 -3.47 7.03 4.62
C ARG A 46 -3.58 8.30 5.47
N PRO A 47 -4.71 8.61 6.14
CA PRO A 47 -4.66 9.61 7.19
C PRO A 47 -3.63 9.08 8.20
N LEU A 48 -2.51 9.79 8.29
CA LEU A 48 -1.59 9.67 9.40
C LEU A 48 -2.47 9.81 10.65
N GLN A 49 -2.71 8.71 11.36
CA GLN A 49 -3.18 8.79 12.74
C GLN A 49 -2.08 9.53 13.48
N GLN A 50 -2.25 10.86 13.56
CA GLN A 50 -1.51 11.73 14.44
C GLN A 50 -1.75 11.19 15.84
N VAL A 51 -0.75 10.52 16.39
CA VAL A 51 -0.70 10.21 17.81
C VAL A 51 -0.72 11.57 18.52
N PRO A 52 -1.69 11.86 19.42
CA PRO A 52 -1.68 13.12 20.14
C PRO A 52 -0.42 13.17 21.03
N PRO A 53 0.36 14.27 21.00
CA PRO A 53 1.50 14.44 21.89
C PRO A 53 0.95 14.76 23.28
N GLY A 54 0.83 13.75 24.14
CA GLY A 54 0.20 13.96 25.45
C GLY A 54 0.41 12.88 26.50
N GLN A 55 1.41 12.01 26.34
CA GLN A 55 1.74 11.03 27.39
C GLN A 55 3.24 11.01 27.68
N SER A 56 3.78 12.18 28.05
CA SER A 56 4.98 12.25 28.87
C SER A 56 4.58 11.89 30.29
N GLY A 57 5.13 10.79 30.81
CA GLY A 57 4.83 10.29 32.14
C GLY A 57 5.11 11.32 33.22
N ASP A 58 4.21 11.38 34.20
CA ASP A 58 4.42 11.93 35.53
C ASP A 58 5.74 11.41 36.11
N ALA A 59 6.78 12.24 36.06
CA ALA A 59 7.90 12.13 36.97
C ALA A 59 7.38 12.56 38.36
N LYS A 60 6.99 11.57 39.17
CA LYS A 60 6.89 11.72 40.61
C LYS A 60 8.26 12.16 41.15
N GLU A 61 8.40 13.43 41.46
CA GLU A 61 9.41 13.93 42.40
C GLU A 61 8.84 13.77 43.82
N ASN A 62 9.50 12.95 44.63
CA ASN A 62 9.30 12.87 46.09
C ASN A 62 10.67 12.83 46.75
#